data_AF-A0A8T4VXG0-F1
#
_entry.id   AF-A0A8T4VXG0-F1
#
_cell.length_a   1.000
_cell.length_b   1.000
_cell.length_c   1.000
_cell.angle_alpha   90.00
_cell.angle_beta   90.00
_cell.angle_gamma   90.00
#
_symmetry.space_group_name_H-M   'P 1'
#
loop_
_entity.id
_entity.type
_entity.pdbx_description
1 polymer ?
#
loop_
_entity_poly.entity_id
_entity_poly.type
_entity_poly.pdbx_seq_one_letter_code
_entity_poly.pdbx_strand_id
1 'polypeptide(L)'
;IRPIDEIIYDVELNEYLTNLSGKIIVVLDTCYSGGFIEELQADNRVIVTASAKDEVTYQVADLKSGMFGYFFNMSFSWLSKNVEHSYFYTKFFMWMYGRKLSQDHDETIAVHPQMADGIQGPTRLIRRHNYINKIGELLSKLIEVHHTNQLWKMSS
;
A
#
# COMPACT_ATOMS: atom_id res chain seq x y z
N ILE A 1 25.47 -11.19 8.44
CA ILE A 1 24.12 -11.34 7.85
C ILE A 1 23.52 -12.52 8.58
N ARG A 2 22.51 -12.32 9.43
CA ARG A 2 21.84 -13.44 10.11
C ARG A 2 21.20 -14.33 9.03
N PRO A 3 21.16 -15.66 9.21
CA PRO A 3 20.36 -16.51 8.33
C PRO A 3 18.94 -15.95 8.32
N ILE A 4 18.33 -15.87 7.14
CA ILE A 4 16.91 -15.55 7.03
C ILE A 4 16.19 -16.77 7.64
N ASP A 5 15.71 -16.63 8.85
CA ASP A 5 14.84 -17.64 9.46
C ASP A 5 13.57 -17.75 8.58
N GLU A 6 13.02 -18.96 8.44
CA GLU A 6 11.84 -19.24 7.57
C GLU A 6 10.57 -18.50 8.02
N ILE A 7 10.61 -17.82 9.16
CA ILE A 7 9.50 -17.13 9.81
C ILE A 7 9.97 -15.72 10.16
N ILE A 8 9.13 -14.72 9.88
CA ILE A 8 9.33 -13.34 10.34
C ILE A 8 8.26 -12.99 11.37
N TYR A 9 8.71 -12.56 12.55
CA TYR A 9 7.80 -12.07 13.60
C TYR A 9 7.43 -10.61 13.36
N ASP A 10 6.30 -10.19 13.90
CA ASP A 10 5.81 -8.80 13.84
C ASP A 10 6.81 -7.80 14.44
N VAL A 11 7.38 -8.10 15.61
CA VAL A 11 8.41 -7.29 16.27
C VAL A 11 9.65 -7.17 15.39
N GLU A 12 10.11 -8.29 14.81
CA GLU A 12 11.29 -8.31 13.93
C GLU A 12 11.06 -7.48 12.66
N LEU A 13 9.88 -7.63 12.05
CA LEU A 13 9.50 -6.82 10.90
C LEU A 13 9.42 -5.34 11.28
N ASN A 14 8.90 -4.99 12.47
CA ASN A 14 8.88 -3.62 12.95
C ASN A 14 10.28 -3.02 13.07
N GLU A 15 11.24 -3.78 13.62
CA GLU A 15 12.64 -3.38 13.72
C GLU A 15 13.26 -3.10 12.33
N TYR A 16 12.98 -3.93 11.34
CA TYR A 16 13.45 -3.71 9.97
C TYR A 16 12.87 -2.42 9.37
N LEU A 17 11.60 -2.14 9.60
CA LEU A 17 10.92 -0.96 9.04
C LEU A 17 11.31 0.33 9.76
N THR A 18 11.59 0.29 11.06
CA THR A 18 11.94 1.46 11.88
C THR A 18 13.24 2.12 11.45
N ASN A 19 14.15 1.34 10.87
CA ASN A 19 15.43 1.84 10.37
C ASN A 19 15.35 2.47 8.97
N LEU A 20 14.16 2.47 8.34
CA LEU A 20 13.95 3.05 7.02
C LEU A 20 13.47 4.51 7.13
N SER A 21 13.90 5.34 6.19
CA SER A 21 13.46 6.73 6.09
C SER A 21 12.36 6.90 5.04
N GLY A 22 11.49 7.88 5.26
CA GLY A 22 10.41 8.23 4.33
C GLY A 22 9.07 7.55 4.66
N LYS A 23 8.14 7.60 3.69
CA LYS A 23 6.83 6.96 3.82
C LYS A 23 6.93 5.49 3.43
N ILE A 24 6.46 4.62 4.30
CA ILE A 24 6.53 3.17 4.14
C ILE A 24 5.11 2.64 3.95
N ILE A 25 4.91 1.80 2.93
CA ILE A 25 3.64 1.10 2.72
C ILE A 25 3.95 -0.39 2.81
N VAL A 26 3.30 -1.08 3.74
CA VAL A 26 3.41 -2.53 3.95
C VAL A 26 2.09 -3.17 3.57
N VAL A 27 2.17 -4.19 2.72
CA VAL A 27 1.00 -4.97 2.29
C VAL A 27 1.27 -6.42 2.66
N LEU A 28 0.47 -6.99 3.55
CA LEU A 28 0.61 -8.35 4.05
C LEU A 28 -0.52 -9.23 3.52
N ASP A 29 -0.18 -10.16 2.63
CA ASP A 29 -1.12 -11.18 2.12
C ASP A 29 -0.81 -12.55 2.73
N THR A 30 -1.29 -12.76 3.95
CA THR A 30 -1.14 -14.01 4.70
C THR A 30 -2.29 -14.17 5.72
N CYS A 31 -2.54 -15.40 6.17
CA CYS A 31 -3.50 -15.69 7.23
C CYS A 31 -3.11 -14.93 8.50
N TYR A 32 -4.12 -14.51 9.28
CA TYR A 32 -3.94 -13.79 10.55
C TYR A 32 -3.12 -12.49 10.43
N SER A 33 -2.97 -11.95 9.21
CA SER A 33 -2.12 -10.77 8.93
C SER A 33 -2.52 -9.53 9.74
N GLY A 34 -3.79 -9.41 10.15
CA GLY A 34 -4.25 -8.35 11.05
C GLY A 34 -3.56 -8.34 12.41
N GLY A 35 -2.97 -9.46 12.85
CA GLY A 35 -2.17 -9.55 14.08
C GLY A 35 -0.94 -8.64 14.06
N PHE A 36 -0.41 -8.32 12.88
CA PHE A 36 0.77 -7.46 12.74
C PHE A 36 0.47 -5.98 12.94
N ILE A 37 -0.80 -5.54 12.88
CA ILE A 37 -1.12 -4.11 12.91
C ILE A 37 -0.69 -3.46 14.23
N GLU A 38 -0.89 -4.13 15.36
CA GLU A 38 -0.61 -3.56 16.67
C GLU A 38 0.85 -3.15 16.83
N GLU A 39 1.76 -4.02 16.37
CA GLU A 39 3.21 -3.84 16.44
C GLU A 39 3.75 -2.99 15.28
N LEU A 40 3.18 -3.12 14.07
CA LEU A 40 3.68 -2.42 12.89
C LEU A 40 3.15 -0.99 12.75
N GLN A 41 2.05 -0.59 13.39
CA GLN A 41 1.53 0.76 13.23
C GLN A 41 2.54 1.81 13.73
N ALA A 42 2.83 2.82 12.90
CA ALA A 42 3.77 3.89 13.23
C ALA A 42 3.52 5.11 12.34
N ASP A 43 4.05 6.27 12.75
CA ASP A 43 4.05 7.47 11.92
C ASP A 43 4.76 7.22 10.58
N ASN A 44 4.24 7.83 9.52
CA ASN A 44 4.72 7.67 8.14
C ASN A 44 4.60 6.25 7.58
N ARG A 45 3.80 5.38 8.21
CA ARG A 45 3.62 4.00 7.79
C ARG A 45 2.15 3.70 7.50
N VAL A 46 1.89 3.06 6.36
CA VAL A 46 0.59 2.49 6.02
C VAL A 46 0.72 0.98 6.05
N ILE A 47 -0.10 0.32 6.84
CA ILE A 47 -0.18 -1.15 6.92
C ILE A 47 -1.51 -1.57 6.31
N VAL A 48 -1.47 -2.48 5.34
CA VAL A 48 -2.65 -3.10 4.75
C VAL A 48 -2.54 -4.60 4.90
N THR A 49 -3.54 -5.23 5.49
CA THR A 49 -3.56 -6.67 5.75
C THR A 49 -4.68 -7.33 4.96
N ALA A 50 -4.43 -8.56 4.52
CA ALA A 50 -5.41 -9.37 3.81
C ALA A 50 -6.57 -9.82 4.69
N SER A 51 -6.31 -9.92 6.00
CA SER A 51 -7.25 -10.42 6.97
C SER A 51 -7.17 -9.71 8.33
N ALA A 52 -8.18 -9.93 9.17
CA ALA A 52 -8.15 -9.75 10.60
C ALA A 52 -7.19 -10.74 11.30
N LYS A 53 -6.91 -10.47 12.57
CA LYS A 53 -5.96 -11.23 13.39
C LYS A 53 -6.40 -12.66 13.72
N ASP A 54 -7.68 -12.94 13.60
CA ASP A 54 -8.36 -14.18 14.01
C ASP A 54 -8.99 -14.93 12.83
N GLU A 55 -8.63 -14.57 11.59
CA GLU A 55 -9.17 -15.19 10.38
C GLU A 55 -8.08 -15.57 9.37
N VAL A 56 -8.41 -16.56 8.53
CA VAL A 56 -7.57 -17.05 7.44
C VAL A 56 -7.89 -16.31 6.13
N THR A 57 -6.95 -16.35 5.19
CA THR A 57 -7.17 -15.87 3.82
C THR A 57 -7.41 -17.05 2.87
N TYR A 58 -7.97 -16.77 1.69
CA TYR A 58 -8.29 -17.80 0.70
C TYR A 58 -7.47 -17.62 -0.57
N GLN A 59 -6.90 -18.72 -1.05
CA GLN A 59 -6.38 -18.84 -2.41
C GLN A 59 -7.47 -19.43 -3.29
N VAL A 60 -7.78 -18.74 -4.39
CA VAL A 60 -8.90 -19.14 -5.26
C VAL A 60 -8.36 -19.56 -6.61
N ALA A 61 -8.74 -20.77 -7.05
CA ALA A 61 -8.25 -21.37 -8.30
C ALA A 61 -8.54 -20.49 -9.52
N ASP A 62 -9.73 -19.90 -9.60
CA ASP A 62 -10.15 -18.98 -10.67
C ASP A 62 -9.25 -17.75 -10.79
N LEU A 63 -8.79 -17.22 -9.65
CA LEU A 63 -7.92 -16.05 -9.59
C LEU A 63 -6.44 -16.41 -9.75
N LYS A 64 -6.09 -17.70 -9.62
CA LYS A 64 -4.71 -18.22 -9.58
C LYS A 64 -3.82 -17.47 -8.57
N SER A 65 -4.42 -16.93 -7.52
CA SER A 65 -3.77 -16.06 -6.54
C SER A 65 -4.59 -16.00 -5.23
N GLY A 66 -3.99 -15.42 -4.19
CA GLY A 66 -4.71 -15.02 -2.98
C GLY A 66 -5.78 -13.99 -3.33
N MET A 67 -6.97 -14.13 -2.75
CA MET A 67 -8.11 -13.26 -3.07
C MET A 67 -7.77 -11.79 -2.82
N PHE A 68 -7.15 -11.49 -1.68
CA PHE A 68 -6.74 -10.13 -1.33
C PHE A 68 -5.66 -9.60 -2.28
N GLY A 69 -4.54 -10.32 -2.44
CA GLY A 69 -3.45 -9.89 -3.30
C GLY A 69 -3.89 -9.63 -4.75
N TYR A 70 -4.79 -10.46 -5.28
CA TYR A 70 -5.39 -10.26 -6.60
C TYR A 70 -6.15 -8.93 -6.68
N PHE A 71 -7.14 -8.72 -5.80
CA PHE A 71 -7.98 -7.52 -5.86
C PHE A 71 -7.25 -6.25 -5.46
N PHE A 72 -6.27 -6.35 -4.56
CA PHE A 72 -5.39 -5.24 -4.21
C PHE A 72 -4.53 -4.82 -5.38
N ASN A 73 -3.84 -5.77 -6.04
CA ASN A 73 -3.03 -5.46 -7.21
C ASN A 73 -3.90 -4.94 -8.37
N MET A 74 -5.08 -5.53 -8.60
CA MET A 74 -6.02 -5.03 -9.61
C MET A 74 -6.45 -3.59 -9.31
N SER A 75 -6.87 -3.30 -8.08
CA SER A 75 -7.31 -1.97 -7.66
C SER A 75 -6.17 -0.94 -7.73
N PHE A 76 -4.97 -1.34 -7.32
CA PHE A 76 -3.78 -0.49 -7.35
C PHE A 76 -3.23 -0.27 -8.76
N SER A 77 -3.39 -1.25 -9.66
CA SER A 77 -2.91 -1.15 -11.03
C SER A 77 -3.83 -0.32 -11.90
N TRP A 78 -5.15 -0.58 -11.82
CA TRP A 78 -6.13 -0.11 -12.79
C TRP A 78 -7.03 1.01 -12.27
N LEU A 79 -7.32 1.08 -10.96
CA LEU A 79 -8.33 2.02 -10.43
C LEU A 79 -7.71 3.23 -9.74
N SER A 80 -6.65 3.03 -8.95
CA SER A 80 -6.04 4.09 -8.16
C SER A 80 -4.56 3.82 -7.88
N LYS A 81 -3.74 4.88 -7.82
CA LYS A 81 -2.35 4.84 -7.30
C LYS A 81 -2.24 5.32 -5.85
N ASN A 82 -3.39 5.47 -5.20
CA ASN A 82 -3.57 5.79 -3.79
C ASN A 82 -4.01 4.50 -3.07
N VAL A 83 -3.25 4.10 -2.05
CA VAL A 83 -3.40 2.88 -1.27
C VAL A 83 -4.76 2.80 -0.59
N GLU A 84 -5.26 3.90 -0.06
CA GLU A 84 -6.52 4.00 0.68
C GLU A 84 -7.71 3.72 -0.24
N HIS A 85 -7.70 4.30 -1.43
CA HIS A 85 -8.67 4.02 -2.48
C HIS A 85 -8.54 2.59 -2.99
N SER A 86 -7.32 2.10 -3.22
CA SER A 86 -7.09 0.73 -3.65
C SER A 86 -7.59 -0.28 -2.61
N TYR A 87 -7.36 -0.02 -1.33
CA TYR A 87 -7.89 -0.79 -0.21
C TYR A 87 -9.42 -0.77 -0.19
N PHE A 88 -10.05 0.40 -0.36
CA PHE A 88 -11.50 0.51 -0.44
C PHE A 88 -12.09 -0.34 -1.58
N TYR A 89 -11.54 -0.22 -2.79
CA TYR A 89 -11.97 -1.03 -3.93
C TYR A 89 -11.72 -2.53 -3.70
N THR A 90 -10.60 -2.88 -3.09
CA THR A 90 -10.26 -4.26 -2.73
C THR A 90 -11.31 -4.86 -1.81
N LYS A 91 -11.70 -4.16 -0.74
CA LYS A 91 -12.78 -4.61 0.15
C LYS A 91 -14.09 -4.80 -0.60
N PHE A 92 -14.44 -3.85 -1.47
CA PHE A 92 -15.66 -3.94 -2.26
C PHE A 92 -15.68 -5.18 -3.16
N PHE A 93 -14.60 -5.43 -3.91
CA PHE A 93 -14.52 -6.60 -4.78
C PHE A 93 -14.42 -7.92 -4.01
N MET A 94 -13.68 -7.95 -2.91
CA MET A 94 -13.62 -9.12 -2.03
C MET A 94 -14.97 -9.45 -1.44
N TRP A 95 -15.75 -8.45 -1.00
CA TRP A 95 -17.11 -8.66 -0.52
C TRP A 95 -18.02 -9.23 -1.62
N MET A 96 -17.99 -8.65 -2.83
CA MET A 96 -18.77 -9.15 -3.98
C MET A 96 -18.38 -10.59 -4.33
N TYR A 97 -17.09 -10.88 -4.38
CA TYR A 97 -16.56 -12.16 -4.80
C TYR A 97 -16.75 -13.24 -3.72
N GLY A 98 -16.55 -12.89 -2.45
CA GLY A 98 -16.82 -13.76 -1.31
C GLY A 98 -18.29 -14.18 -1.25
N ARG A 99 -19.24 -13.29 -1.55
CA ARG A 99 -20.66 -13.64 -1.68
C ARG A 99 -20.93 -14.63 -2.80
N LYS A 100 -20.28 -14.47 -3.95
CA LYS A 100 -20.38 -15.41 -5.06
C LYS A 100 -19.85 -16.79 -4.64
N LEU A 101 -18.64 -16.85 -4.10
CA LEU A 101 -18.05 -18.11 -3.65
C LEU A 101 -18.87 -18.78 -2.55
N SER A 102 -19.47 -17.99 -1.65
CA SER A 102 -20.32 -18.53 -0.60
C SER A 102 -21.56 -19.23 -1.16
N GLN A 103 -22.09 -18.75 -2.28
CA GLN A 103 -23.20 -19.41 -2.98
C GLN A 103 -22.75 -20.68 -3.71
N ASP A 104 -21.57 -20.64 -4.33
CA ASP A 104 -21.04 -21.75 -5.12
C ASP A 104 -20.61 -22.94 -4.23
N HIS A 105 -20.19 -22.68 -2.99
CA HIS A 105 -19.64 -23.69 -2.07
C HIS A 105 -20.53 -24.03 -0.86
N ASP A 106 -21.69 -23.36 -0.70
CA ASP A 106 -22.59 -23.51 0.47
C ASP A 106 -21.89 -23.30 1.83
N GLU A 107 -20.85 -22.46 1.84
CA GLU A 107 -20.06 -22.11 3.02
C GLU A 107 -19.92 -20.59 3.12
N THR A 108 -19.83 -20.04 4.33
CA THR A 108 -19.63 -18.59 4.48
C THR A 108 -18.16 -18.25 4.24
N ILE A 109 -17.86 -17.66 3.08
CA ILE A 109 -16.52 -17.18 2.72
C ILE A 109 -16.51 -15.67 2.91
N ALA A 110 -15.97 -15.25 4.05
CA ALA A 110 -15.76 -13.85 4.39
C ALA A 110 -14.33 -13.65 4.90
N VAL A 111 -13.69 -12.60 4.41
CA VAL A 111 -12.39 -12.12 4.90
C VAL A 111 -12.52 -10.61 5.08
N HIS A 112 -11.92 -10.10 6.15
CA HIS A 112 -11.96 -8.72 6.58
C HIS A 112 -10.58 -8.08 6.51
N PRO A 113 -10.12 -7.66 5.33
CA PRO A 113 -8.90 -6.86 5.18
C PRO A 113 -8.92 -5.64 6.11
N GLN A 114 -7.80 -5.35 6.75
CA GLN A 114 -7.64 -4.22 7.66
C GLN A 114 -6.61 -3.22 7.12
N MET A 115 -6.68 -1.98 7.58
CA MET A 115 -5.72 -0.95 7.24
C MET A 115 -5.45 -0.10 8.47
N ALA A 116 -4.17 0.17 8.75
CA ALA A 116 -3.71 1.20 9.68
C ALA A 116 -2.96 2.27 8.90
N ASP A 117 -3.37 3.51 9.06
CA ASP A 117 -2.84 4.65 8.30
C ASP A 117 -2.20 5.67 9.24
N GLY A 118 -0.87 5.67 9.28
CA GLY A 118 -0.05 6.61 10.03
C GLY A 118 0.50 7.76 9.20
N ILE A 119 0.01 8.00 7.98
CA ILE A 119 0.44 9.14 7.17
C ILE A 119 -0.54 10.32 7.25
N GLN A 120 -0.02 11.53 7.07
CA GLN A 120 -0.85 12.70 6.86
C GLN A 120 -1.17 12.87 5.37
N GLY A 121 -2.46 12.98 5.06
CA GLY A 121 -3.00 13.16 3.71
C GLY A 121 -2.94 11.89 2.85
N PRO A 122 -3.45 11.93 1.62
CA PRO A 122 -3.56 10.74 0.78
C PRO A 122 -2.19 10.24 0.31
N THR A 123 -2.00 8.91 0.28
CA THR A 123 -0.86 8.34 -0.44
C THR A 123 -0.96 8.62 -1.94
N ARG A 124 0.17 8.85 -2.60
CA ARG A 124 0.24 8.86 -4.05
C ARG A 124 1.55 8.25 -4.49
N LEU A 125 1.48 7.07 -5.09
CA LEU A 125 2.67 6.47 -5.66
C LEU A 125 3.06 7.24 -6.93
N ILE A 126 4.09 8.07 -6.83
CA ILE A 126 4.68 8.74 -7.99
C ILE A 126 5.73 7.80 -8.57
N ARG A 127 5.53 7.35 -9.81
CA ARG A 127 6.55 6.57 -10.53
C ARG A 127 7.80 7.45 -10.71
N ARG A 128 8.83 7.21 -9.90
CA ARG A 128 10.13 7.89 -10.05
C ARG A 128 10.89 7.25 -11.21
N HIS A 129 10.86 7.88 -12.38
CA HIS A 129 11.75 7.52 -13.50
C HIS A 129 12.96 8.47 -13.47
N ASN A 130 14.18 7.93 -13.37
CA ASN A 130 15.40 8.72 -13.16
C ASN A 130 15.61 9.84 -14.22
N TYR A 131 15.19 9.62 -15.47
CA TYR A 131 15.28 10.64 -16.52
C TYR A 131 14.30 11.81 -16.39
N ILE A 132 13.08 11.56 -15.91
CA ILE A 132 12.05 12.60 -15.78
C ILE A 132 12.39 13.53 -14.60
N ASN A 133 13.03 13.01 -13.56
CA ASN A 133 13.49 13.82 -12.42
C ASN A 133 14.54 14.84 -12.85
N LYS A 134 15.48 14.46 -13.73
CA LYS A 134 16.52 15.38 -14.21
C LYS A 134 15.93 16.54 -15.00
N ILE A 135 14.88 16.29 -15.78
CA ILE A 135 14.14 17.31 -16.53
C ILE A 135 13.28 18.15 -15.58
N GLY A 136 12.58 17.53 -14.63
CA GLY A 136 11.77 18.23 -13.63
C GLY A 136 12.59 19.15 -12.74
N GLU A 137 13.76 18.70 -12.27
CA GLU A 137 14.70 19.53 -11.52
C GLU A 137 15.25 20.68 -12.38
N LEU A 138 15.59 20.43 -13.65
CA LEU A 138 16.04 21.48 -14.57
C LEU A 138 14.95 22.54 -14.79
N LEU A 139 13.71 22.11 -15.01
CA LEU A 139 12.56 22.98 -15.23
C LEU A 139 12.22 23.77 -13.96
N SER A 140 12.30 23.15 -12.78
CA SER A 140 12.10 23.86 -11.52
C SER A 140 13.14 24.97 -11.31
N LYS A 141 14.43 24.69 -11.60
CA LYS A 141 15.50 25.70 -11.56
C LYS A 141 15.29 26.81 -12.60
N LEU A 142 14.81 26.49 -13.79
CA LEU A 142 14.53 27.48 -14.84
C LEU A 142 13.36 28.39 -14.46
N ILE A 143 12.32 27.83 -13.84
CA ILE A 143 11.17 28.59 -13.34
C ILE A 143 11.60 29.51 -12.19
N GLU A 144 12.43 29.04 -11.27
CA GLU A 144 12.97 29.81 -10.15
C GLU A 144 13.86 30.98 -10.61
N VAL A 145 14.70 30.75 -11.64
CA VAL A 145 15.50 31.79 -12.30
C VAL A 145 14.62 32.80 -13.05
N HIS A 146 13.53 32.34 -13.68
CA HIS A 146 12.63 33.25 -14.38
C HIS A 146 11.83 34.14 -13.41
N HIS A 147 11.38 33.60 -12.28
CA HIS A 147 10.70 34.36 -11.23
C HIS A 147 11.63 35.38 -10.56
N THR A 148 12.88 35.02 -10.28
CA THR A 148 13.86 35.99 -9.76
C THR A 148 14.14 37.11 -10.77
N ASN A 149 14.30 36.80 -12.05
CA ASN A 149 14.52 37.81 -13.10
C ASN A 149 13.31 38.72 -13.37
N GLN A 150 12.08 38.26 -13.13
CA GLN A 150 10.87 39.09 -13.21
C GLN A 150 10.81 40.10 -12.05
N LEU A 151 11.20 39.70 -10.84
CA LEU A 151 11.23 40.57 -9.67
C LEU A 151 12.23 41.74 -9.82
N TRP A 152 13.39 41.51 -10.44
CA TRP A 152 14.38 42.57 -10.72
C TRP A 152 13.95 43.57 -11.80
N LYS A 153 13.06 43.19 -12.73
CA LYS A 153 12.53 44.09 -13.77
C LYS A 153 11.41 44.99 -13.28
N MET A 154 10.83 44.71 -12.12
CA MET A 154 9.76 45.53 -11.52
C MET A 154 10.30 46.54 -10.50
N SER A 155 11.60 46.50 -10.18
CA SER A 155 12.25 47.38 -9.21
C SER A 155 13.25 48.38 -9.84
N SER A 156 13.17 48.61 -11.15
CA SER A 156 14.02 49.56 -11.90
C SER A 156 13.21 50.65 -12.58
#